data_AF-A0A1R4EU65-F1
#
_entry.id   AF-A0A1R4EU65-F1
#
_cell.length_a   1.000
_cell.length_b   1.000
_cell.length_c   1.000
_cell.angle_alpha   90.00
_cell.angle_beta   90.00
_cell.angle_gamma   90.00
#
_symmetry.space_group_name_H-M   'P 1'
#
loop_
_entity.id
_entity.type
_entity.pdbx_description
1 polymer ?
#
loop_
_entity_poly.entity_id
_entity_poly.type
_entity_poly.pdbx_seq_one_letter_code
_entity_poly.pdbx_strand_id
1 'polypeptide(L)'
;MTNTSAPTGPTPPPADELAAWIEERSRTGLTARLGIEVVEVSRKSVVARMPVEGNEQPLGLLHGGASAALAETIGSWAAALAAPAGHAPVGTELGATHLRSATSGWVTGRTRALHEGRRTANYVIEVHDDAGRLVCNARLSCMYVPVTAEHARADI
;
A
#
# COMPACT_ATOMS: atom_id res chain seq x y z
N MET A 1 27.95 -19.84 -23.77
CA MET A 1 27.04 -18.69 -23.62
C MET A 1 25.66 -19.22 -23.27
N THR A 2 25.37 -19.40 -21.99
CA THR A 2 24.07 -19.89 -21.53
C THR A 2 23.11 -18.71 -21.49
N ASN A 3 22.08 -18.78 -22.32
CA ASN A 3 21.01 -17.78 -22.40
C ASN A 3 20.13 -17.94 -21.15
N THR A 4 20.46 -17.24 -20.07
CA THR A 4 19.63 -17.21 -18.87
C THR A 4 18.46 -16.27 -19.14
N SER A 5 17.32 -16.84 -19.51
CA SER A 5 16.04 -16.12 -19.57
C SER A 5 15.83 -15.34 -18.27
N ALA A 6 15.55 -14.04 -18.39
CA ALA A 6 15.29 -13.18 -17.23
C ALA A 6 14.16 -13.77 -16.37
N PRO A 7 14.27 -13.74 -15.03
CA PRO A 7 13.18 -14.18 -14.16
C PRO A 7 11.97 -13.27 -14.37
N THR A 8 10.87 -13.85 -14.86
CA THR A 8 9.57 -13.18 -14.96
C THR A 8 8.94 -13.14 -13.58
N GLY A 9 9.29 -12.11 -12.79
CA GLY A 9 8.49 -11.74 -11.62
C GLY A 9 7.05 -11.39 -12.03
N PRO A 10 6.11 -11.33 -11.08
CA PRO A 10 4.73 -10.99 -11.37
C PRO A 10 4.69 -9.66 -12.10
N THR A 11 4.25 -9.70 -13.35
CA THR A 11 3.97 -8.48 -14.11
C THR A 11 2.65 -7.94 -13.56
N PRO A 12 2.57 -6.66 -13.15
CA PRO A 12 1.29 -6.10 -12.76
C PRO A 12 0.30 -6.29 -13.92
N PRO A 13 -0.96 -6.65 -13.62
CA PRO A 13 -1.92 -7.01 -14.63
C PRO A 13 -2.30 -5.80 -15.50
N PRO A 14 -3.01 -6.01 -16.62
CA PRO A 14 -3.66 -4.95 -17.37
C PRO A 14 -4.47 -3.99 -16.48
N ALA A 15 -4.68 -2.75 -16.94
CA ALA A 15 -5.24 -1.68 -16.12
C ALA A 15 -6.67 -1.98 -15.61
N ASP A 16 -7.44 -2.73 -16.38
CA ASP A 16 -8.81 -3.19 -16.09
C ASP A 16 -8.88 -4.32 -15.05
N GLU A 17 -7.78 -5.05 -14.84
CA GLU A 17 -7.69 -6.15 -13.86
C GLU A 17 -7.03 -5.74 -12.53
N LEU A 18 -6.58 -4.49 -12.48
CA LEU A 18 -5.75 -3.98 -11.41
C LEU A 18 -6.43 -3.98 -10.03
N ALA A 19 -7.72 -3.60 -9.99
CA ALA A 19 -8.48 -3.59 -8.75
C ALA A 19 -8.63 -5.00 -8.17
N ALA A 20 -9.01 -5.98 -9.00
CA ALA A 20 -9.16 -7.38 -8.59
C ALA A 20 -7.83 -7.96 -8.08
N TRP A 21 -6.71 -7.61 -8.71
CA TRP A 21 -5.39 -8.06 -8.28
C TRP A 21 -4.96 -7.55 -6.91
N ILE A 22 -5.31 -6.30 -6.57
CA ILE A 22 -5.09 -5.77 -5.21
C ILE A 22 -6.09 -6.39 -4.24
N GLU A 23 -7.36 -6.49 -4.62
CA GLU A 23 -8.41 -7.01 -3.75
C GLU A 23 -8.07 -8.43 -3.27
N GLU A 24 -7.64 -9.32 -4.17
CA GLU A 24 -7.19 -10.66 -3.82
C GLU A 24 -6.09 -10.64 -2.76
N ARG A 25 -5.09 -9.76 -2.95
CA ARG A 25 -3.96 -9.59 -2.02
C ARG A 25 -4.33 -8.89 -0.71
N SER A 26 -5.52 -8.31 -0.63
CA SER A 26 -6.01 -7.62 0.56
C SER A 26 -6.73 -8.56 1.53
N ARG A 27 -7.07 -9.79 1.09
CA ARG A 27 -7.90 -10.73 1.85
C ARG A 27 -7.16 -11.50 2.94
N THR A 28 -5.84 -11.33 3.07
CA THR A 28 -5.05 -12.02 4.09
C THR A 28 -4.17 -11.05 4.88
N GLY A 29 -3.39 -11.57 5.82
CA GLY A 29 -2.38 -10.78 6.53
C GLY A 29 -2.95 -9.66 7.41
N LEU A 30 -2.18 -8.57 7.55
CA LEU A 30 -2.58 -7.43 8.37
C LEU A 30 -3.69 -6.61 7.69
N THR A 31 -3.69 -6.52 6.36
CA THR A 31 -4.71 -5.81 5.57
C THR A 31 -6.12 -6.29 5.90
N ALA A 32 -6.34 -7.60 5.91
CA ALA A 32 -7.62 -8.19 6.28
C ALA A 32 -7.97 -7.95 7.76
N ARG A 33 -6.99 -8.05 8.67
CA ARG A 33 -7.23 -7.83 10.11
C ARG A 33 -7.62 -6.40 10.45
N LEU A 34 -7.12 -5.42 9.70
CA LEU A 34 -7.46 -4.01 9.86
C LEU A 34 -8.72 -3.61 9.09
N GLY A 35 -9.29 -4.49 8.25
CA GLY A 35 -10.45 -4.17 7.42
C GLY A 35 -10.15 -3.15 6.32
N ILE A 36 -8.94 -3.17 5.76
CA ILE A 36 -8.57 -2.24 4.67
C ILE A 36 -9.24 -2.69 3.37
N GLU A 37 -9.98 -1.79 2.74
CA GLU A 37 -10.72 -2.01 1.49
C GLU A 37 -10.21 -1.07 0.39
N VAL A 38 -9.87 -1.62 -0.78
CA VAL A 38 -9.60 -0.82 -1.97
C VAL A 38 -10.86 -0.09 -2.43
N VAL A 39 -10.69 1.19 -2.77
CA VAL A 39 -11.75 2.06 -3.31
C VAL A 39 -11.48 2.39 -4.77
N GLU A 40 -10.24 2.75 -5.11
CA GLU A 40 -9.85 3.14 -6.47
C GLU A 40 -8.42 2.68 -6.71
N VAL A 41 -8.15 2.15 -7.89
CA VAL A 41 -6.78 1.84 -8.32
C VAL A 41 -6.57 2.36 -9.73
N SER A 42 -5.49 3.10 -9.91
CA SER A 42 -5.02 3.55 -11.21
C SER A 42 -3.50 3.47 -11.28
N ARG A 43 -2.94 3.69 -12.46
CA ARG A 43 -1.48 3.82 -12.62
C ARG A 43 -0.87 5.01 -11.86
N LYS A 44 -1.68 5.96 -11.38
CA LYS A 44 -1.21 7.20 -10.75
C LYS A 44 -1.44 7.24 -9.24
N SER A 45 -2.39 6.46 -8.74
CA SER A 45 -2.85 6.56 -7.37
C SER A 45 -3.60 5.29 -6.98
N VAL A 46 -3.43 4.92 -5.72
CA VAL A 46 -4.17 3.87 -5.02
C VAL A 46 -4.93 4.56 -3.88
N VAL A 47 -6.22 4.26 -3.78
CA VAL A 47 -7.10 4.75 -2.74
C VAL A 47 -7.70 3.54 -2.02
N ALA A 48 -7.57 3.52 -0.70
CA ALA A 48 -8.22 2.52 0.14
C ALA A 48 -8.77 3.18 1.40
N ARG A 49 -9.75 2.52 2.02
CA ARG A 49 -10.34 2.94 3.28
C ARG A 49 -10.17 1.88 4.36
N MET A 50 -10.24 2.31 5.62
CA MET A 50 -10.11 1.45 6.79
C MET A 50 -11.10 1.94 7.85
N PRO A 51 -11.86 1.05 8.52
CA PRO A 51 -12.77 1.46 9.57
C PRO A 51 -11.98 1.96 10.78
N VAL A 52 -12.55 2.95 11.49
CA VAL A 52 -12.03 3.32 12.81
C VAL A 52 -12.38 2.24 13.84
N GLU A 53 -13.57 1.65 13.71
CA GLU A 53 -14.04 0.54 14.55
C GLU A 53 -13.11 -0.67 14.46
N GLY A 54 -12.66 -1.16 15.61
CA GLY A 54 -11.72 -2.28 15.74
C GLY A 54 -10.24 -1.88 15.59
N ASN A 55 -9.97 -0.63 15.20
CA ASN A 55 -8.62 -0.09 14.98
C ASN A 55 -8.27 1.04 15.96
N GLU A 56 -9.01 1.16 17.07
CA GLU A 56 -8.80 2.17 18.09
C GLU A 56 -7.64 1.83 19.03
N GLN A 57 -7.02 2.88 19.56
CA GLN A 57 -6.16 2.81 20.73
C GLN A 57 -7.01 2.91 22.03
N PRO A 58 -6.46 2.63 23.22
CA PRO A 58 -7.22 2.58 24.47
C PRO A 58 -8.06 3.82 24.84
N LEU A 59 -7.75 5.00 24.27
CA LEU A 59 -8.53 6.22 24.44
C LEU A 59 -9.75 6.32 23.50
N GLY A 60 -10.07 5.29 22.71
CA GLY A 60 -11.18 5.30 21.75
C GLY A 60 -10.93 6.17 20.51
N LEU A 61 -9.66 6.50 20.25
CA LEU A 61 -9.23 7.21 19.03
C LEU A 61 -8.62 6.21 18.06
N LEU A 62 -8.72 6.45 16.75
CA LEU A 62 -7.99 5.67 15.76
C LEU A 62 -6.50 5.56 16.15
N HIS A 63 -5.98 4.33 16.18
CA HIS A 63 -4.59 4.07 16.52
C HIS A 63 -3.65 4.65 15.45
N GLY A 64 -2.62 5.40 15.86
CA GLY A 64 -1.66 6.00 14.92
C GLY A 64 -0.97 4.95 14.03
N GLY A 65 -0.61 3.81 14.62
CA GLY A 65 -0.10 2.64 13.90
C GLY A 65 -1.07 2.05 12.87
N ALA A 66 -2.40 2.18 13.05
CA ALA A 66 -3.36 1.75 12.05
C ALA A 66 -3.37 2.70 10.84
N SER A 67 -3.27 4.01 11.06
CA SER A 67 -3.06 4.99 9.98
C SER A 67 -1.74 4.72 9.23
N ALA A 68 -0.68 4.40 9.96
CA ALA A 68 0.61 4.05 9.37
C ALA A 68 0.52 2.75 8.56
N ALA A 69 -0.16 1.71 9.06
CA ALA A 69 -0.36 0.45 8.35
C ALA A 69 -1.21 0.63 7.07
N LEU A 70 -2.26 1.46 7.12
CA LEU A 70 -3.00 1.84 5.91
C LEU A 70 -2.08 2.49 4.88
N ALA A 71 -1.26 3.45 5.30
CA ALA A 71 -0.32 4.14 4.41
C ALA A 71 0.76 3.22 3.83
N GLU A 72 1.35 2.35 4.66
CA GLU A 72 2.32 1.32 4.23
C GLU A 72 1.69 0.40 3.17
N THR A 73 0.46 -0.05 3.41
CA THR A 73 -0.27 -0.99 2.56
C THR A 73 -0.48 -0.39 1.17
N ILE A 74 -1.13 0.78 1.08
CA ILE A 74 -1.46 1.37 -0.21
C ILE A 74 -0.23 1.93 -0.94
N GLY A 75 0.77 2.41 -0.20
CA GLY A 75 2.04 2.83 -0.77
C GLY A 75 2.81 1.66 -1.37
N SER A 76 2.82 0.50 -0.69
CA SER A 76 3.46 -0.73 -1.20
C SER A 76 2.75 -1.27 -2.44
N TRP A 77 1.41 -1.21 -2.47
CA TRP A 77 0.67 -1.53 -3.67
C TRP A 77 1.01 -0.60 -4.82
N ALA A 78 0.99 0.73 -4.60
CA ALA A 78 1.40 1.69 -5.63
C ALA A 78 2.81 1.40 -6.15
N ALA A 79 3.76 1.11 -5.25
CA ALA A 79 5.12 0.71 -5.61
C ALA A 79 5.17 -0.57 -6.45
N ALA A 80 4.32 -1.55 -6.16
CA ALA A 80 4.25 -2.81 -6.90
C ALA A 80 3.76 -2.60 -8.33
N LEU A 81 2.85 -1.65 -8.54
CA LEU A 81 2.34 -1.30 -9.87
C LEU A 81 3.38 -0.55 -10.72
N ALA A 82 4.24 0.23 -10.06
CA ALA A 82 5.34 0.95 -10.70
C ALA A 82 6.62 0.10 -10.83
N ALA A 83 6.64 -1.13 -10.28
CA ALA A 83 7.85 -1.94 -10.23
C ALA A 83 8.35 -2.32 -11.63
N PRO A 84 9.67 -2.28 -11.88
CA PRO A 84 10.24 -2.86 -13.08
C PRO A 84 9.91 -4.35 -13.18
N ALA A 85 9.79 -4.86 -14.41
CA ALA A 85 9.58 -6.28 -14.64
C ALA A 85 10.62 -7.13 -13.87
N GLY A 86 10.15 -8.21 -13.24
CA GLY A 86 11.01 -9.08 -12.43
C GLY A 86 11.35 -8.55 -11.04
N HIS A 87 10.77 -7.43 -10.59
CA HIS A 87 11.04 -6.85 -9.28
C HIS A 87 9.76 -6.69 -8.44
N ALA A 88 9.92 -6.69 -7.12
CA ALA A 88 8.88 -6.38 -6.16
C ALA A 88 9.36 -5.27 -5.21
N PRO A 89 8.45 -4.44 -4.67
CA PRO A 89 8.81 -3.44 -3.68
C PRO A 89 8.98 -4.08 -2.30
N VAL A 90 9.92 -3.54 -1.53
CA VAL A 90 10.04 -3.74 -0.09
C VAL A 90 10.07 -2.37 0.58
N GLY A 91 9.18 -2.14 1.54
CA GLY A 91 9.20 -0.93 2.37
C GLY A 91 10.50 -0.85 3.15
N THR A 92 11.21 0.27 3.01
CA THR A 92 12.49 0.51 3.70
C THR A 92 12.38 1.59 4.77
N GLU A 93 11.40 2.47 4.65
CA GLU A 93 11.16 3.56 5.59
C GLU A 93 9.72 4.06 5.46
N LEU A 94 9.06 4.17 6.61
CA LEU A 94 7.74 4.76 6.75
C LEU A 94 7.80 5.87 7.81
N GLY A 95 7.40 7.08 7.41
CA GLY A 95 7.16 8.18 8.33
C GLY A 95 5.69 8.57 8.31
N ALA A 96 5.06 8.71 9.47
CA ALA A 96 3.66 9.14 9.61
C ALA A 96 3.55 10.27 10.62
N THR A 97 2.92 11.38 10.24
CA THR A 97 2.59 12.50 11.12
C THR A 97 1.09 12.50 11.36
N HIS A 98 0.69 12.36 12.62
CA HIS A 98 -0.72 12.38 13.04
C HIS A 98 -1.13 13.81 13.37
N LEU A 99 -2.12 14.32 12.64
CA LEU A 99 -2.52 15.73 12.66
C LEU A 99 -3.88 15.93 13.34
N ARG A 100 -4.75 14.92 13.29
CA ARG A 100 -6.09 14.96 13.87
C ARG A 100 -6.52 13.57 14.32
N SER A 101 -7.33 13.51 15.37
CA SER A 101 -7.98 12.28 15.82
C SER A 101 -9.22 11.95 14.99
N ALA A 102 -9.40 10.69 14.66
CA ALA A 102 -10.66 10.12 14.19
C ALA A 102 -11.23 9.22 15.30
N THR A 103 -12.55 9.23 15.50
CA THR A 103 -13.21 8.51 16.62
C THR A 103 -14.31 7.55 16.17
N SER A 104 -14.69 7.57 14.90
CA SER A 104 -15.74 6.72 14.33
C SER A 104 -15.69 6.80 12.80
N GLY A 105 -16.49 5.97 12.13
CA GLY A 105 -16.61 5.96 10.67
C GLY A 105 -15.38 5.35 9.99
N TRP A 106 -15.01 5.90 8.86
CA TRP A 106 -13.89 5.44 8.05
C TRP A 106 -12.80 6.49 7.93
N VAL A 107 -11.58 6.02 7.70
CA VAL A 107 -10.50 6.83 7.16
C VAL A 107 -10.13 6.34 5.76
N THR A 108 -9.86 7.27 4.84
CA THR A 108 -9.50 7.01 3.46
C THR A 108 -8.10 7.53 3.17
N GLY A 109 -7.20 6.63 2.79
CA GLY A 109 -5.84 6.93 2.37
C GLY A 109 -5.75 7.04 0.85
N ARG A 110 -4.99 8.04 0.35
CA ARG A 110 -4.69 8.22 -1.08
C ARG A 110 -3.21 8.38 -1.30
N THR A 111 -2.64 7.61 -2.24
CA THR A 111 -1.23 7.75 -2.63
C THR A 111 -1.03 8.82 -3.70
N ARG A 112 0.14 9.46 -3.64
CA ARG A 112 0.70 10.29 -4.70
C ARG A 112 2.20 10.00 -4.81
N ALA A 113 2.66 9.66 -6.00
CA ALA A 113 4.08 9.46 -6.26
C ALA A 113 4.87 10.75 -6.04
N LEU A 114 6.00 10.65 -5.33
CA LEU A 114 7.05 11.67 -5.30
C LEU A 114 8.18 11.31 -6.26
N HIS A 115 8.51 10.02 -6.35
CA HIS A 115 9.58 9.50 -7.18
C HIS A 115 9.28 8.05 -7.54
N GLU A 116 9.44 7.68 -8.81
CA GLU A 116 9.37 6.31 -9.31
C GLU A 116 10.58 6.07 -10.21
N GLY A 117 11.58 5.36 -9.69
CA GLY A 117 12.83 5.08 -10.38
C GLY A 117 13.03 3.59 -10.66
N ARG A 118 14.18 3.24 -11.24
CA ARG A 118 14.54 1.83 -11.51
C ARG A 118 14.80 0.99 -10.26
N ARG A 119 15.14 1.61 -9.13
CA ARG A 119 15.58 0.91 -7.90
C ARG A 119 14.75 1.25 -6.67
N THR A 120 14.06 2.37 -6.68
CA THR A 120 13.35 2.89 -5.53
C THR A 120 12.09 3.62 -5.99
N ALA A 121 11.10 3.67 -5.11
CA ALA A 121 9.93 4.51 -5.28
C ALA A 121 9.55 5.15 -3.95
N ASN A 122 9.02 6.36 -4.00
CA ASN A 122 8.66 7.15 -2.83
C ASN A 122 7.28 7.74 -3.03
N TYR A 123 6.44 7.62 -2.02
CA TYR A 123 5.04 8.07 -2.07
C TYR A 123 4.74 8.96 -0.89
N VAL A 124 3.89 9.97 -1.11
CA VAL A 124 3.13 10.61 -0.04
C VAL A 124 1.76 9.96 0.03
N ILE A 125 1.29 9.78 1.25
CA ILE A 125 -0.02 9.23 1.54
C ILE A 125 -0.75 10.19 2.47
N GLU A 126 -1.89 10.68 2.03
CA GLU A 126 -2.78 11.48 2.87
C GLU A 126 -3.98 10.65 3.28
N VAL A 127 -4.21 10.57 4.58
CA VAL A 127 -5.33 9.86 5.20
C VAL A 127 -6.32 10.89 5.72
N HIS A 128 -7.55 10.83 5.23
CA HIS A 128 -8.64 11.74 5.59
C HIS A 128 -9.77 10.96 6.28
N ASP A 129 -10.52 11.62 7.17
CA ASP A 129 -11.78 11.06 7.68
C ASP A 129 -12.95 11.27 6.70
N ASP A 130 -14.12 10.75 7.04
CA ASP A 130 -15.35 10.90 6.25
C ASP A 130 -15.79 12.37 6.03
N ALA A 131 -15.34 13.29 6.87
CA ALA A 131 -15.60 14.72 6.71
C ALA A 131 -14.54 15.41 5.82
N GLY A 132 -13.63 14.65 5.20
CA GLY A 132 -12.56 15.15 4.36
C GLY A 132 -11.44 15.86 5.12
N ARG A 133 -11.33 15.66 6.43
CA ARG A 133 -10.29 16.32 7.26
C ARG A 133 -9.04 15.45 7.28
N LEU A 134 -7.87 16.06 7.06
CA LEU A 134 -6.58 15.36 7.11
C LEU A 134 -6.31 14.85 8.53
N VAL A 135 -6.25 13.53 8.67
CA VAL A 135 -5.98 12.76 9.91
C VAL A 135 -4.49 12.46 10.03
N CYS A 136 -3.89 11.98 8.95
CA CYS A 136 -2.48 11.60 8.92
C CYS A 136 -1.86 11.92 7.55
N ASN A 137 -0.65 12.47 7.56
CA ASN A 137 0.20 12.56 6.38
C ASN A 137 1.39 11.63 6.56
N ALA A 138 1.64 10.76 5.59
CA ALA A 138 2.70 9.77 5.63
C ALA A 138 3.57 9.80 4.37
N ARG A 139 4.79 9.29 4.51
CA ARG A 139 5.72 9.06 3.41
C ARG A 139 6.24 7.64 3.50
N LEU A 140 6.17 6.92 2.38
CA LEU A 140 6.74 5.59 2.23
C LEU A 140 7.88 5.62 1.22
N SER A 141 8.99 4.99 1.58
CA SER A 141 10.12 4.72 0.68
C SER A 141 10.26 3.21 0.47
N CYS A 142 10.24 2.77 -0.78
CA CYS A 142 10.41 1.38 -1.16
C CYS A 142 11.69 1.18 -1.96
N MET A 143 12.30 0.00 -1.82
CA MET A 143 13.35 -0.51 -2.70
C MET A 143 12.81 -1.65 -3.55
N TYR A 144 13.17 -1.67 -4.83
CA TYR A 144 12.87 -2.77 -5.74
C TYR A 144 13.92 -3.86 -5.64
N VAL A 145 13.46 -5.07 -5.31
CA VAL A 145 14.29 -6.27 -5.20
C VAL A 145 13.89 -7.28 -6.28
N PRO A 146 14.84 -8.05 -6.84
CA PRO A 146 14.53 -9.11 -7.78
C PRO A 146 13.59 -10.16 -7.17
N VAL A 147 12.58 -10.57 -7.93
CA VAL A 147 11.72 -11.69 -7.57
C VAL A 147 12.42 -12.99 -7.97
N THR A 148 12.69 -13.84 -6.98
CA THR A 148 13.27 -15.17 -7.18
C THR A 148 12.16 -16.22 -7.22
N ALA A 149 12.47 -17.41 -7.75
CA ALA A 149 11.52 -18.53 -7.80
C ALA A 149 11.01 -18.98 -6.42
N GLU A 150 11.72 -18.63 -5.35
CA GLU A 150 11.36 -18.93 -3.97
C GLU A 150 10.26 -17.98 -3.45
N HIS A 151 10.29 -16.70 -3.86
CA HIS A 151 9.23 -15.73 -3.55
C HIS A 151 7.90 -16.03 -4.26
N ALA A 152 7.93 -16.75 -5.39
CA ALA A 152 6.74 -17.13 -6.15
C ALA A 152 5.92 -18.28 -5.51
N ARG A 153 6.47 -18.96 -4.50
CA ARG A 153 5.83 -20.09 -3.78
C ARG A 153 5.18 -19.70 -2.46
N ALA A 154 5.35 -18.45 -2.03
CA ALA A 154 4.62 -17.94 -0.88
C ALA A 154 3.21 -17.59 -1.36
N ASP A 155 2.32 -18.58 -1.34
CA ASP A 155 0.88 -18.35 -1.39
C ASP A 155 0.54 -17.40 -0.22
N ILE A 156 0.25 -16.15 -0.56
CA ILE A 156 -0.31 -15.13 0.34
C ILE A 156 -1.83 -15.22 0.28
#